data_AF-A0A8T2T4I1-F1
#
_entry.id   AF-A0A8T2T4I1-F1
#
_cell.length_a   1.000
_cell.length_b   1.000
_cell.length_c   1.000
_cell.angle_alpha   90.00
_cell.angle_beta   90.00
_cell.angle_gamma   90.00
#
_symmetry.space_group_name_H-M   'P 1'
#
loop_
_entity.id
_entity.type
_entity.pdbx_description
1 polymer ?
#
loop_
_entity_poly.entity_id
_entity_poly.type
_entity_poly.pdbx_seq_one_letter_code
_entity_poly.pdbx_strand_id
1 'polypeptide(L)'
;MDEAKRALEQECPGLISCADIIQLAARHAVVQSGGPFYPLALGRRDGFIINGSLSSGELPGVDSMISSIIKIFRRKGFNEMDIVRLIGMPETLDVGLWTLDYN
;
A
#
# COMPACT_ATOMS: atom_id res chain seq x y z
N MET A 1 9.97 -7.74 3.69
CA MET A 1 9.06 -8.59 2.91
C MET A 1 9.61 -10.01 2.83
N ASP A 2 10.85 -10.20 2.38
CA ASP A 2 11.48 -11.53 2.27
C ASP A 2 11.53 -12.30 3.59
N GLU A 3 11.85 -11.61 4.69
CA GLU A 3 11.85 -12.22 6.03
C GLU A 3 10.47 -12.73 6.45
N ALA A 4 9.42 -11.92 6.25
CA ALA A 4 8.05 -12.29 6.55
C ALA A 4 7.59 -13.48 5.69
N LYS A 5 7.92 -13.48 4.39
CA LYS A 5 7.63 -14.59 3.49
C LYS A 5 8.34 -15.86 3.94
N ARG A 6 9.63 -15.78 4.28
CA ARG A 6 10.42 -16.93 4.76
C ARG A 6 9.83 -17.54 6.03
N ALA A 7 9.47 -16.72 7.02
CA ALA A 7 8.86 -17.20 8.25
C ALA A 7 7.50 -17.89 7.98
N LEU A 8 6.66 -17.31 7.13
CA LEU A 8 5.37 -17.90 6.76
C LEU A 8 5.52 -19.20 5.96
N GLU A 9 6.55 -19.32 5.12
CA GLU A 9 6.83 -20.56 4.39
C GLU A 9 7.34 -21.69 5.30
N GLN A 10 7.92 -21.38 6.46
CA GLN A 10 8.32 -22.39 7.44
C GLN A 10 7.10 -22.98 8.17
N GLU A 11 6.09 -22.17 8.44
CA GLU A 11 4.87 -22.57 9.16
C GLU A 11 3.78 -23.12 8.24
N CYS A 12 3.58 -22.48 7.08
CA CYS A 12 2.53 -22.80 6.11
C CYS A 12 3.05 -22.69 4.66
N PRO A 13 3.77 -23.72 4.17
CA PRO A 13 4.38 -23.70 2.84
C PRO A 13 3.36 -23.47 1.71
N GLY A 14 3.65 -22.52 0.83
CA GLY A 14 2.89 -22.26 -0.40
C GLY A 14 1.47 -21.73 -0.21
N LEU A 15 1.07 -21.39 1.02
CA LEU A 15 -0.32 -21.00 1.32
C LEU A 15 -0.57 -19.49 1.14
N ILE A 16 0.36 -18.65 1.59
CA ILE A 16 0.19 -17.19 1.62
C ILE A 16 0.97 -16.53 0.49
N SER A 17 0.29 -15.79 -0.38
CA SER A 17 0.93 -15.06 -1.48
C SER A 17 1.71 -13.84 -0.98
N CYS A 18 2.75 -13.45 -1.72
CA CYS A 18 3.48 -12.21 -1.48
C CYS A 18 2.56 -10.99 -1.57
N ALA A 19 1.59 -11.01 -2.48
CA ALA A 19 0.55 -9.99 -2.58
C ALA A 19 -0.23 -9.89 -1.25
N ASP A 20 -0.69 -10.99 -0.67
CA ASP A 20 -1.44 -11.00 0.61
C ASP A 20 -0.58 -10.49 1.77
N ILE A 21 0.71 -10.85 1.79
CA ILE A 21 1.64 -10.36 2.82
C ILE A 21 1.73 -8.83 2.82
N ILE A 22 1.90 -8.20 1.65
CA ILE A 22 2.04 -6.74 1.57
C ILE A 22 0.77 -6.03 2.03
N GLN A 23 -0.41 -6.54 1.68
CA GLN A 23 -1.68 -5.95 2.11
C GLN A 23 -1.91 -6.09 3.62
N LEU A 24 -1.61 -7.27 4.18
CA LEU A 24 -1.67 -7.50 5.62
C LEU A 24 -0.69 -6.57 6.37
N ALA A 25 0.52 -6.40 5.84
CA ALA A 25 1.53 -5.49 6.40
C ALA A 25 1.06 -4.03 6.37
N ALA A 26 0.48 -3.57 5.25
CA ALA A 26 -0.06 -2.21 5.15
C ALA A 26 -1.19 -1.97 6.17
N ARG A 27 -2.12 -2.92 6.34
CA ARG A 27 -3.16 -2.81 7.37
C ARG A 27 -2.55 -2.79 8.78
N HIS A 28 -1.56 -3.65 9.06
CA HIS A 28 -0.86 -3.62 10.34
C HIS A 28 -0.19 -2.27 10.60
N ALA A 29 0.45 -1.66 9.60
CA ALA A 29 1.03 -0.33 9.72
C ALA A 29 -0.03 0.73 10.04
N VAL A 30 -1.21 0.69 9.40
CA VAL A 30 -2.34 1.59 9.72
C VAL A 30 -2.75 1.45 11.18
N VAL A 31 -2.96 0.22 11.66
CA VAL A 31 -3.35 -0.04 13.06
C VAL A 31 -2.27 0.40 14.04
N GLN A 32 -1.00 0.11 13.75
CA GLN A 32 0.14 0.50 14.58
C GLN A 32 0.30 2.02 14.68
N SER A 33 -0.14 2.74 13.64
CA SER A 33 -0.12 4.21 13.59
C SER A 33 -1.37 4.84 14.20
N GLY A 34 -2.19 4.07 14.92
CA GLY A 34 -3.43 4.54 15.56
C GLY A 34 -4.65 4.61 14.64
N GLY A 35 -4.53 4.11 13.42
CA GLY A 35 -5.64 4.00 12.47
C GLY A 35 -6.61 2.84 12.79
N PRO A 36 -7.75 2.79 12.10
CA PRO A 36 -8.77 1.78 12.36
C PRO A 36 -8.32 0.39 11.90
N PHE A 37 -8.79 -0.64 12.59
CA PHE A 37 -8.78 -2.00 12.07
C PHE A 37 -9.88 -2.15 11.02
N TYR A 38 -9.53 -2.74 9.88
CA TYR A 38 -10.48 -3.15 8.87
C TYR A 38 -10.16 -4.58 8.40
N PRO A 39 -11.18 -5.40 8.10
CA PRO A 39 -10.98 -6.73 7.56
C PRO A 39 -10.46 -6.65 6.13
N LEU A 40 -9.51 -7.51 5.78
CA LEU A 40 -9.00 -7.66 4.44
C LEU A 40 -9.50 -8.96 3.82
N ALA A 41 -9.95 -8.89 2.57
CA ALA A 41 -10.15 -10.08 1.76
C ALA A 41 -8.77 -10.63 1.33
N LEU A 42 -8.54 -11.91 1.63
CA LEU A 42 -7.34 -12.66 1.26
C LEU A 42 -7.60 -13.56 0.06
N GLY A 43 -6.55 -14.12 -0.54
CA GLY A 43 -6.62 -14.98 -1.71
C GLY A 43 -6.10 -14.33 -3.00
N ARG A 44 -5.43 -13.18 -2.89
CA ARG A 44 -4.70 -12.61 -4.04
C ARG A 44 -3.56 -13.55 -4.41
N ARG A 45 -3.23 -13.61 -5.70
CA ARG A 45 -2.13 -14.45 -6.22
C ARG A 45 -0.98 -13.59 -6.69
N ASP A 46 0.21 -14.16 -6.63
CA ASP A 46 1.41 -13.47 -7.10
C ASP A 46 1.43 -13.39 -8.62
N GLY A 47 1.79 -12.20 -9.14
CA GLY A 47 1.98 -12.00 -10.57
C GLY A 47 3.30 -12.61 -11.05
N PHE A 48 3.28 -13.25 -12.22
CA PHE A 48 4.48 -13.85 -12.83
C PHE A 48 5.23 -12.90 -13.76
N ILE A 49 4.63 -11.76 -14.11
CA ILE A 49 5.18 -10.79 -15.05
C ILE A 49 5.33 -9.46 -14.33
N ILE A 50 6.55 -8.94 -14.34
CA ILE A 50 6.86 -7.58 -13.92
C ILE A 50 6.91 -6.73 -15.19
N ASN A 51 5.99 -5.78 -15.31
CA ASN A 51 5.95 -4.90 -16.47
C ASN A 51 6.20 -3.44 -16.05
N GLY A 52 7.47 -3.05 -16.10
CA GLY A 52 7.89 -1.69 -15.75
C GLY A 52 7.41 -0.61 -16.72
N SER A 53 6.99 -0.95 -17.94
CA SER A 53 6.41 0.05 -18.85
C SER A 53 4.95 0.36 -18.51
N LEU A 54 4.22 -0.55 -17.85
CA LEU A 54 2.87 -0.29 -17.34
C LEU A 54 2.85 0.60 -16.10
N SER A 55 3.93 0.68 -15.31
CA SER A 55 3.95 1.57 -14.15
C SER A 55 4.13 3.05 -14.54
N SER A 56 4.78 3.31 -15.68
CA SER A 56 4.95 4.65 -16.26
C SER A 56 3.59 5.27 -16.60
N GLY A 57 3.13 6.21 -15.77
CA GLY A 57 1.85 6.92 -15.94
C GLY A 57 0.66 6.33 -15.16
N GLU A 58 0.87 5.22 -14.45
CA GLU A 58 -0.13 4.61 -13.55
C GLU A 58 -0.02 5.09 -12.10
N LEU A 59 1.05 5.81 -11.78
CA LEU A 59 1.25 6.47 -10.49
C LEU A 59 1.41 7.98 -10.71
N PRO A 60 0.84 8.82 -9.83
CA PRO A 60 1.10 10.25 -9.86
C PRO A 60 2.56 10.52 -9.48
N GLY A 61 3.18 11.48 -10.17
CA GLY A 61 4.46 12.06 -9.74
C GLY A 61 4.27 13.02 -8.56
N VAL A 62 5.37 13.33 -7.88
CA VAL A 62 5.39 14.26 -6.73
C VAL A 62 4.92 15.68 -7.08
N ASP A 63 5.09 16.09 -8.34
CA ASP A 63 4.74 17.39 -8.90
C ASP A 63 3.48 17.33 -9.80
N SER A 64 2.77 16.21 -9.80
CA SER A 64 1.59 16.04 -10.66
C SER A 64 0.45 16.97 -10.25
N MET A 65 -0.08 17.70 -11.24
CA MET A 65 -1.26 18.53 -11.03
C MET A 65 -2.45 17.67 -10.57
N ILE A 66 -3.28 18.20 -9.66
CA ILE A 66 -4.44 17.47 -9.09
C ILE A 66 -5.34 16.86 -10.17
N SER A 67 -5.53 17.55 -11.30
CA SER A 67 -6.34 17.03 -12.41
C SER A 67 -5.76 15.74 -13.03
N SER A 68 -4.43 15.58 -13.06
CA SER A 68 -3.76 14.36 -13.49
C SER A 68 -3.90 13.24 -12.47
N ILE A 69 -3.78 13.57 -11.18
CA ILE A 69 -4.00 12.62 -10.08
C ILE A 69 -5.42 12.04 -10.17
N ILE A 70 -6.43 12.90 -10.26
CA ILE A 70 -7.83 12.48 -10.38
C ILE A 70 -8.03 11.55 -11.59
N LYS A 71 -7.43 11.88 -12.75
CA LYS A 71 -7.51 11.03 -13.94
C LYS A 71 -6.90 9.64 -13.70
N ILE A 72 -5.74 9.55 -13.05
CA ILE A 72 -5.07 8.27 -12.76
C ILE A 72 -5.93 7.41 -11.84
N PHE A 73 -6.41 7.97 -10.73
CA PHE A 73 -7.20 7.23 -9.75
C PHE A 73 -8.58 6.84 -10.29
N ARG A 74 -9.22 7.68 -11.11
CA ARG A 74 -10.49 7.31 -11.78
C ARG A 74 -10.33 6.12 -12.72
N ARG A 75 -9.20 5.99 -13.44
CA ARG A 75 -8.93 4.79 -14.27
C ARG A 75 -8.84 3.51 -13.43
N LYS A 76 -8.50 3.62 -12.15
CA LYS A 76 -8.46 2.51 -11.19
C LYS A 76 -9.79 2.29 -10.45
N GLY A 77 -10.84 3.05 -10.81
CA GLY A 77 -12.19 2.89 -10.25
C GLY A 77 -12.45 3.67 -8.96
N PHE A 78 -11.55 4.57 -8.55
CA PHE A 78 -11.75 5.40 -7.37
C PHE A 78 -12.63 6.62 -7.66
N ASN A 79 -13.54 6.95 -6.74
CA ASN A 79 -14.32 8.19 -6.79
C ASN A 79 -13.56 9.35 -6.12
N GLU A 80 -14.14 10.55 -6.15
CA GLU A 80 -13.52 11.77 -5.61
C GLU A 80 -13.25 11.67 -4.11
N MET A 81 -14.16 11.06 -3.36
CA MET A 81 -13.99 10.89 -1.91
C MET A 81 -12.87 9.92 -1.58
N ASP A 82 -12.71 8.85 -2.36
CA ASP A 82 -11.59 7.91 -2.21
C ASP A 82 -10.26 8.59 -2.52
N ILE A 83 -10.23 9.40 -3.58
CA ILE A 83 -9.05 10.18 -3.96
C ILE A 83 -8.65 11.12 -2.82
N VAL A 84 -9.59 11.89 -2.28
CA VAL A 84 -9.33 12.80 -1.15
C VAL A 84 -8.80 12.04 0.07
N ARG A 85 -9.34 10.85 0.38
CA ARG A 85 -8.85 10.02 1.49
C ARG A 85 -7.44 9.49 1.25
N LEU A 86 -7.12 9.11 0.01
CA LEU A 86 -5.83 8.51 -0.35
C LEU A 86 -4.71 9.56 -0.46
N ILE A 87 -4.98 10.74 -1.00
CA ILE A 87 -4.01 11.85 -1.06
C ILE A 87 -3.91 12.59 0.27
N GLY A 88 -5.02 12.64 1.01
CA GLY A 88 -5.15 13.29 2.30
C GLY A 88 -4.78 12.36 3.45
N MET A 89 -3.97 11.30 3.22
CA MET A 89 -3.10 10.70 4.23
C MET A 89 -1.81 11.54 4.27
N PRO A 90 -1.76 12.65 5.02
CA PRO A 90 -0.69 13.62 4.94
C PRO A 90 0.22 13.39 6.15
N GLU A 91 1.46 12.95 5.95
CA GLU A 91 2.52 13.07 6.98
C GLU A 91 2.29 12.39 8.35
N THR A 92 1.13 11.77 8.64
CA THR A 92 0.84 11.17 9.95
C THR A 92 1.62 9.87 10.19
N LEU A 93 2.14 9.26 9.13
CA LEU A 93 3.11 8.16 9.23
C LEU A 93 4.54 8.66 9.44
N ASP A 94 4.85 9.91 9.07
CA ASP A 94 6.20 10.48 9.15
C ASP A 94 6.45 11.22 10.46
N VAL A 95 5.41 11.78 11.12
CA VAL A 95 5.54 12.36 12.47
C VAL A 95 6.04 11.36 13.53
N GLY A 96 5.91 10.04 13.29
CA GLY A 96 6.49 9.00 14.14
C GLY A 96 7.99 8.74 13.92
N LEU A 97 8.54 9.13 12.76
CA LEU A 97 9.97 8.99 12.45
C LEU A 97 10.75 10.25 12.86
N TRP A 98 10.21 11.45 12.61
CA TRP A 98 10.83 12.70 13.08
C TRP A 98 10.85 12.87 14.61
N THR A 99 10.00 12.14 15.35
CA THR A 99 10.01 12.17 16.82
C THR A 99 10.99 11.17 17.46
N LEU A 100 11.50 10.19 16.70
CA LEU A 100 12.52 9.24 17.17
C LEU A 100 13.95 9.65 16.80
N ASP A 101 14.13 10.58 15.85
CA ASP A 101 15.45 11.16 15.51
C ASP A 101 15.88 12.31 16.46
N TYR A 102 15.11 12.59 17.51
CA TYR A 102 15.42 13.58 18.57
C TYR A 102 15.39 12.95 19.99
N ASN A 103 16.05 11.80 20.18
CA ASN A 103 16.51 11.35 21.50
C ASN A 103 17.79 10.51 21.40
#